data_AF-A0AAD8GDP8-F1
#
_entry.id   AF-A0AAD8GDP8-F1
#
_cell.length_a   1.000
_cell.length_b   1.000
_cell.length_c   1.000
_cell.angle_alpha   90.00
_cell.angle_beta   90.00
_cell.angle_gamma   90.00
#
_symmetry.space_group_name_H-M   'P 1'
#
loop_
_entity.id
_entity.type
_entity.pdbx_description
1 polymer ?
#
loop_
_entity_poly.entity_id
_entity_poly.type
_entity_poly.pdbx_seq_one_letter_code
_entity_poly.pdbx_strand_id
1 'polypeptide(L)'
;LAHLPLMGGHCLDETIHRMLQAVLMNRVACELKWAGCGSKKSFQQTKLQEVMFRIFEQSPLGKDLTQTMFADVIKKWLRYAPDREGGTGHQETHQQQQ
;
A
#
# COMPACT_ATOMS: atom_id res chain seq x y z
N LEU A 1 12.59 -13.56 1.78
CA LEU A 1 11.83 -12.81 2.82
C LEU A 1 12.72 -11.97 3.76
N ALA A 2 14.04 -12.18 3.80
CA ALA A 2 14.96 -11.54 4.76
C ALA A 2 15.42 -10.10 4.44
N HIS A 3 14.91 -9.44 3.38
CA HIS A 3 15.40 -8.11 2.95
C HIS A 3 14.39 -6.97 3.14
N LEU A 4 13.17 -7.26 3.61
CA LEU A 4 12.15 -6.24 3.85
C LEU A 4 12.52 -5.25 4.98
N PRO A 5 13.19 -5.67 6.08
CA PRO A 5 13.61 -4.74 7.13
C PRO A 5 14.70 -3.75 6.68
N LEU A 6 15.40 -4.05 5.59
CA LEU A 6 16.48 -3.22 5.04
C LEU A 6 16.00 -2.22 3.98
N MET A 7 14.70 -2.23 3.67
CA MET A 7 14.06 -1.32 2.71
C MET A 7 13.87 0.05 3.36
N GLY A 8 14.98 0.73 3.70
CA GLY A 8 14.97 2.04 4.35
C GLY A 8 14.19 3.08 3.54
N GLY A 9 13.31 3.79 4.24
CA GLY A 9 12.70 5.05 3.85
C GLY A 9 12.89 6.06 5.00
N HIS A 10 12.84 7.34 4.71
CA HIS A 10 12.90 8.39 5.73
C HIS A 10 11.60 8.42 6.55
N CYS A 11 10.51 7.87 5.98
CA CYS A 11 9.16 7.87 6.53
C CYS A 11 8.44 6.50 6.39
N LEU A 12 7.35 6.35 7.16
CA LEU A 12 6.51 5.16 7.23
C LEU A 12 5.91 4.77 5.87
N ASP A 13 5.43 5.75 5.12
CA ASP A 13 4.84 5.59 3.79
C ASP A 13 5.83 5.00 2.78
N GLU A 14 7.04 5.54 2.70
CA GLU A 14 8.09 5.04 1.80
C GLU A 14 8.45 3.58 2.07
N THR A 15 8.58 3.21 3.36
CA THR A 15 8.93 1.84 3.74
C THR A 15 7.81 0.86 3.35
N ILE A 16 6.55 1.20 3.65
CA ILE A 16 5.39 0.39 3.26
C ILE A 16 5.28 0.30 1.74
N HIS A 17 5.49 1.39 1.00
CA HIS A 17 5.49 1.39 -0.47
C HIS A 17 6.54 0.44 -1.03
N ARG A 18 7.76 0.45 -0.49
CA ARG A 18 8.84 -0.47 -0.90
C ARG A 18 8.49 -1.92 -0.61
N MET A 19 7.92 -2.21 0.57
CA MET A 19 7.45 -3.55 0.90
C MET A 19 6.37 -4.01 -0.10
N LEU A 20 5.40 -3.15 -0.43
CA LEU A 20 4.35 -3.45 -1.40
C LEU A 20 4.92 -3.69 -2.81
N GLN A 21 5.87 -2.87 -3.26
CA GLN A 21 6.56 -3.06 -4.54
C GLN A 21 7.36 -4.38 -4.59
N ALA A 22 7.93 -4.80 -3.45
CA ALA A 22 8.71 -6.04 -3.38
C ALA A 22 7.84 -7.30 -3.37
N VAL A 23 6.59 -7.22 -2.89
CA VAL A 23 5.71 -8.39 -2.69
C VAL A 23 4.52 -8.45 -3.66
N LEU A 24 4.16 -7.35 -4.31
CA LEU A 24 3.05 -7.28 -5.26
C LEU A 24 3.53 -6.86 -6.64
N MET A 25 3.23 -7.68 -7.64
CA MET A 25 3.25 -7.25 -9.04
C MET A 25 2.13 -6.25 -9.29
N ASN A 26 2.36 -5.25 -10.16
CA ASN A 26 1.38 -4.19 -10.39
C ASN A 26 0.02 -4.72 -10.91
N ARG A 27 0.03 -5.75 -11.76
CA ARG A 27 -1.19 -6.46 -12.20
C ARG A 27 -2.04 -6.98 -11.03
N VAL A 28 -1.40 -7.51 -9.98
CA VAL A 28 -2.09 -8.01 -8.79
C VAL A 28 -2.59 -6.85 -7.93
N ALA A 29 -1.81 -5.77 -7.83
CA ALA A 29 -2.21 -4.57 -7.09
C ALA A 29 -3.47 -3.91 -7.68
N CYS A 30 -3.64 -3.90 -9.00
CA CYS A 30 -4.82 -3.35 -9.69
C CYS A 30 -6.13 -4.09 -9.35
N GLU A 31 -6.03 -5.38 -9.04
CA GLU A 31 -7.15 -6.27 -8.70
C GLU A 31 -7.49 -6.27 -7.20
N LEU A 32 -6.70 -5.57 -6.39
CA LEU A 32 -6.84 -5.51 -4.93
C LEU A 32 -7.49 -4.19 -4.50
N LYS A 33 -8.34 -4.29 -3.46
CA LYS A 33 -8.81 -3.17 -2.65
C LYS A 33 -8.51 -3.47 -1.19
N TRP A 34 -8.39 -2.44 -0.35
CA TRP A 34 -8.14 -2.63 1.08
C TRP A 34 -9.18 -3.55 1.74
N ALA A 35 -10.46 -3.17 1.77
CA ALA A 35 -11.52 -3.98 2.38
C ALA A 35 -12.14 -5.02 1.43
N GLY A 36 -11.80 -4.99 0.14
CA GLY A 36 -12.54 -5.69 -0.92
C GLY A 36 -13.84 -4.96 -1.26
N CYS A 37 -14.23 -4.92 -2.54
CA CYS A 37 -15.49 -4.32 -2.97
C CYS A 37 -15.81 -4.76 -4.41
N GLY A 38 -16.99 -5.35 -4.61
CA GLY A 38 -17.39 -5.94 -5.89
C GLY A 38 -16.55 -7.18 -6.22
N SER A 39 -15.99 -7.22 -7.43
CA SER A 39 -15.11 -8.30 -7.89
C SER A 39 -13.66 -8.22 -7.38
N LYS A 40 -13.25 -7.08 -6.79
CA LYS A 40 -11.87 -6.88 -6.32
C LYS A 40 -11.62 -7.51 -4.95
N LYS A 41 -10.52 -8.24 -4.84
CA LYS A 41 -10.15 -9.01 -3.63
C LYS A 41 -9.75 -8.08 -2.49
N SER A 42 -10.03 -8.51 -1.25
CA SER A 42 -9.65 -7.79 -0.04
C SER A 42 -8.19 -8.04 0.30
N PHE A 43 -7.39 -6.97 0.39
CA PHE A 43 -6.01 -7.04 0.88
C PHE A 43 -5.97 -7.18 2.41
N GLN A 44 -6.91 -6.56 3.12
CA GLN A 44 -7.02 -6.60 4.58
C GLN A 44 -7.17 -8.03 5.13
N GLN A 45 -7.84 -8.91 4.37
CA GLN A 45 -8.05 -10.30 4.77
C GLN A 45 -6.89 -11.24 4.38
N THR A 46 -5.82 -10.72 3.80
CA THR A 46 -4.69 -11.55 3.38
C THR A 46 -3.70 -11.78 4.52
N LYS A 47 -3.11 -12.99 4.58
CA LYS A 47 -1.95 -13.26 5.46
C LYS A 47 -0.76 -12.36 5.15
N LEU A 48 -0.65 -11.89 3.90
CA LEU A 48 0.40 -10.97 3.47
C LEU A 48 0.30 -9.63 4.21
N GLN A 49 -0.91 -9.09 4.38
CA GLN A 49 -1.13 -7.88 5.17
C GLN A 49 -0.66 -8.05 6.61
N GLU A 50 -1.01 -9.16 7.26
CA GLU A 50 -0.61 -9.43 8.65
C GLU A 50 0.92 -9.53 8.79
N VAL A 51 1.57 -10.27 7.89
CA VAL A 51 3.04 -10.42 7.89
C VAL A 51 3.72 -9.09 7.65
N MET A 52 3.23 -8.28 6.70
CA MET A 52 3.79 -6.96 6.43
C MET A 52 3.65 -6.02 7.63
N PHE A 53 2.49 -6.02 8.30
CA PHE A 53 2.30 -5.23 9.51
C PHE A 53 3.30 -5.62 10.60
N ARG A 54 3.44 -6.92 10.89
CA ARG A 54 4.39 -7.42 11.90
C ARG A 54 5.85 -7.11 11.55
N ILE A 55 6.23 -7.16 10.28
CA ILE A 55 7.59 -6.81 9.85
C ILE A 55 7.84 -5.32 10.04
N PHE A 56 6.86 -4.47 9.70
CA PHE A 56 6.99 -3.03 9.85
C PHE A 56 6.98 -2.59 11.33
N GLU A 57 6.16 -3.23 12.16
CA GLU A 57 6.12 -3.03 13.62
C GLU A 57 7.48 -3.32 14.28
N GLN A 58 8.22 -4.31 13.77
CA GLN A 58 9.58 -4.63 14.24
C GLN A 58 10.66 -3.67 13.72
N SER A 59 10.32 -2.75 12.81
CA SER A 59 11.27 -1.75 12.29
C SER A 59 11.45 -0.58 13.27
N PRO A 60 12.55 0.19 13.15
CA PRO A 60 12.75 1.40 13.98
C PRO A 60 11.62 2.42 13.88
N LEU A 61 10.88 2.43 12.76
CA LEU A 61 9.74 3.32 12.48
C LEU A 61 8.40 2.76 12.99
N GLY A 62 8.38 1.52 13.50
CA GLY A 62 7.17 0.82 13.92
C GLY A 62 6.63 1.21 15.29
N LYS A 63 7.37 2.01 16.08
CA LYS A 63 7.00 2.32 17.48
C LYS A 63 5.68 3.08 17.63
N ASP A 64 5.36 3.95 16.67
CA ASP A 64 4.12 4.75 16.64
C ASP A 64 3.13 4.25 15.59
N LEU A 65 3.34 3.04 15.06
CA LEU A 65 2.50 2.47 14.03
C LEU A 65 1.12 2.11 14.57
N THR A 66 0.09 2.69 13.98
CA THR A 66 -1.29 2.22 14.17
C THR A 66 -1.76 1.41 12.96
N GLN A 67 -2.69 0.47 13.17
CA GLN A 67 -3.34 -0.24 12.07
C GLN A 67 -4.00 0.72 11.08
N THR A 68 -4.55 1.83 11.57
CA THR A 68 -5.18 2.87 10.73
C THR A 68 -4.17 3.53 9.80
N MET A 69 -3.01 3.96 10.34
CA MET A 69 -1.94 4.57 9.52
C MET A 69 -1.43 3.60 8.45
N PHE A 70 -1.21 2.34 8.83
CA PHE A 70 -0.80 1.29 7.90
C PHE A 70 -1.84 1.08 6.79
N ALA A 71 -3.11 0.99 7.17
CA ALA A 71 -4.22 0.82 6.25
C ALA A 71 -4.36 2.00 5.27
N ASP A 72 -4.21 3.24 5.75
CA ASP A 72 -4.36 4.43 4.89
C ASP A 72 -3.27 4.55 3.85
N VAL A 73 -2.02 4.20 4.20
CA VAL A 73 -0.93 4.13 3.23
C VAL A 73 -1.22 3.08 2.16
N ILE A 74 -1.65 1.88 2.54
CA ILE A 74 -1.96 0.80 1.59
C ILE A 74 -3.16 1.16 0.71
N LYS A 75 -4.22 1.76 1.27
CA LYS A 75 -5.38 2.23 0.49
C LYS A 75 -4.95 3.21 -0.59
N LYS A 76 -4.13 4.22 -0.22
CA LYS A 76 -3.59 5.20 -1.15
C LYS A 76 -2.74 4.52 -2.22
N TRP A 77 -1.87 3.61 -1.81
CA TRP A 77 -1.01 2.88 -2.73
C TRP A 77 -1.80 2.01 -3.72
N LEU A 78 -2.83 1.27 -3.27
CA LEU A 78 -3.67 0.46 -4.15
C LEU A 78 -4.53 1.31 -5.10
N ARG A 79 -5.01 2.47 -4.64
CA ARG A 79 -5.79 3.42 -5.46
C ARG A 79 -5.02 3.86 -6.71
N TYR A 80 -3.71 4.11 -6.58
CA TYR A 80 -2.86 4.55 -7.68
C TYR A 80 -2.17 3.39 -8.42
N ALA A 81 -2.47 2.12 -8.12
CA ALA A 81 -1.86 1.00 -8.83
C ALA A 81 -2.09 1.00 -10.36
N PRO A 82 -3.30 1.32 -10.88
CA PRO A 82 -3.52 1.39 -12.34
C PRO A 82 -2.72 2.48 -13.04
N ASP A 83 -2.46 3.59 -12.35
CA ASP A 83 -1.74 4.76 -12.90
C ASP A 83 -0.23 4.50 -13.09
N ARG A 84 0.36 3.62 -12.27
CA ARG A 84 1.81 3.32 -12.26
C ARG A 84 2.37 2.71 -13.55
N GLU A 85 1.56 1.96 -14.29
CA GLU A 85 1.98 1.32 -15.55
C GLU A 85 1.54 2.13 -16.78
N GLY A 86 1.26 3.43 -16.61
CA GLY A 86 0.81 4.30 -17.72
C GLY A 86 -0.67 4.14 -18.06
N GLY A 87 -1.48 3.66 -17.11
CA GLY A 87 -2.92 3.53 -17.27
C GLY A 87 -3.61 4.89 -17.32
N THR A 88 -3.94 5.33 -18.54
CA THR A 88 -4.85 6.44 -18.86
C THR A 88 -6.07 6.48 -17.93
N GLY A 89 -6.28 7.61 -17.22
CA GLY A 89 -7.62 7.99 -16.77
C GLY A 89 -7.81 8.40 -15.30
N HIS A 90 -7.01 9.31 -14.76
CA HIS A 90 -7.62 10.36 -13.94
C HIS A 90 -7.35 11.69 -14.65
N GLN A 91 -8.34 12.11 -15.44
CA GLN A 91 -8.53 13.53 -15.67
C GLN A 91 -8.58 14.17 -14.29
N GLU A 92 -7.60 15.03 -14.06
CA GLU A 92 -7.61 16.00 -12.99
C GLU A 92 -8.88 16.84 -13.17
N THR A 93 -9.99 16.45 -12.54
CA THR A 93 -11.02 17.42 -12.18
C THR A 93 -10.43 18.29 -11.08
N HIS A 94 -9.64 19.28 -11.51
CA HIS A 94 -9.53 20.57 -10.87
C HIS A 94 -10.93 21.22 -10.84
N GLN A 95 -11.75 20.80 -9.88
CA GLN A 95 -12.98 21.47 -9.45
C GLN A 95 -13.05 21.27 -7.93
N GLN A 96 -13.13 22.25 -7.05
CA GLN A 96 -13.29 23.69 -7.12
C GLN A 96 -12.78 24.21 -5.76
N GLN A 97 -11.96 25.26 -5.74
CA GLN A 97 -11.95 26.21 -4.64
C GLN A 97 -12.47 27.53 -5.23
N GLN A 98 -13.77 27.77 -4.99
CA GLN A 98 -14.33 29.12 -4.91
C GLN A 98 -14.20 29.57 -3.46
#